data_AF-W7ICK6-F1
#
_entry.id   AF-W7ICK6-F1
#
_cell.length_a   1.000
_cell.length_b   1.000
_cell.length_c   1.000
_cell.angle_alpha   90.00
_cell.angle_beta   90.00
_cell.angle_gamma   90.00
#
_symmetry.space_group_name_H-M   'P 1'
#
loop_
_entity.id
_entity.type
_entity.pdbx_description
1 polymer ?
#
loop_
_entity_poly.entity_id
_entity_poly.type
_entity_poly.pdbx_seq_one_letter_code
_entity_poly.pdbx_strand_id
1 'polypeptide(L)'
;MGKLTYVNRRITGIKLAQSIQRDIQKRIPKPGEEKKLAAVQRDPVIELDISGRQLGPEGIVLVCDSLWALGCTKLSRVEELNLSGNDLTAACLRPLRRALSVCPDLRDFDLSNNVIKVTTLDDMKEWGHFLEGFADLKCLRRLDVSHNPLGDIAVEILFRTYALECEIFLPYNLSGTKKIDSFDEPTDVDYSIEGFDIRSSGGHLYLSSHPAQAIDGEGGVVDGIRESKVSVNTISTQSVGILSSSPESSTDSSHDLVELHGLRGIPYIVLSDIKATDLSAMWLSYIITEHPLPADLHPHLPPLKEGPLAATLRKYDAMPNCRGIILSDNPGITPVGQRVLKEAEERRDEDAARVEELFTNGQGRRRSSAVSDMSIEDLSWRNSIGRTGTKDGPANLESWSARSRKLLNDERYSLDRTRAKIQLSVLREKGVGASLLWSRVMRLVVVSRAILLDYSGPIRLDGAEPTLQIDMRDCSARSSLDSTFRMSPDTPPATNDALSKKVSDLDLSATGPTQGAPNGRNVPGNLPIDVWMKIILLAEDSDDLTTRSQRLNIFQWARSRASITSELKYLAESTETQTRRVIAKVKGLAYEL
;
A
#
# COMPACT_ATOMS: atom_id res chain seq x y z
N MET A 1 -25.53 1.28 29.48
CA MET A 1 -24.40 1.68 28.63
C MET A 1 -23.27 2.10 29.55
N GLY A 2 -22.19 1.35 29.50
CA GLY A 2 -21.10 1.45 30.44
C GLY A 2 -20.11 2.58 30.14
N LYS A 3 -20.60 3.81 29.96
CA LYS A 3 -19.74 4.95 29.62
C LYS A 3 -18.77 5.27 30.77
N LEU A 4 -17.48 5.13 30.49
CA LEU A 4 -16.39 5.39 31.42
C LEU A 4 -15.69 6.71 31.02
N THR A 5 -16.30 7.84 31.41
CA THR A 5 -15.74 9.18 31.12
C THR A 5 -14.96 9.72 32.32
N TYR A 6 -13.72 10.13 32.07
CA TYR A 6 -12.82 10.70 33.08
C TYR A 6 -12.48 12.18 32.84
N VAL A 7 -13.04 12.79 31.78
CA VAL A 7 -12.81 14.19 31.33
C VAL A 7 -13.26 15.27 32.35
N ASN A 8 -14.01 14.90 33.38
CA ASN A 8 -14.35 15.81 34.50
C ASN A 8 -13.61 15.49 35.81
N ARG A 9 -12.87 14.36 35.89
CA ARG A 9 -12.15 13.99 37.11
C ARG A 9 -10.81 14.72 37.22
N ARG A 10 -10.49 15.24 38.42
CA ARG A 10 -9.20 15.91 38.71
C ARG A 10 -7.98 14.97 38.79
N ILE A 11 -8.17 13.66 38.60
CA ILE A 11 -7.11 12.66 38.73
C ILE A 11 -6.42 12.51 37.36
N THR A 12 -5.10 12.54 37.34
CA THR A 12 -4.27 12.44 36.13
C THR A 12 -3.18 11.36 36.28
N GLY A 13 -2.48 11.05 35.19
CA GLY A 13 -1.33 10.14 35.17
C GLY A 13 -1.64 8.72 35.65
N ILE A 14 -0.65 8.10 36.29
CA ILE A 14 -0.71 6.69 36.73
C ILE A 14 -1.84 6.45 37.74
N LYS A 15 -2.13 7.41 38.62
CA LYS A 15 -3.23 7.28 39.59
C LYS A 15 -4.58 7.17 38.89
N LEU A 16 -4.76 7.89 37.79
CA LEU A 16 -5.94 7.74 36.94
C LEU A 16 -5.96 6.36 36.29
N ALA A 17 -4.83 5.91 35.73
CA ALA A 17 -4.70 4.58 35.14
C ALA A 17 -5.08 3.47 36.11
N GLN A 18 -4.64 3.55 37.38
CA GLN A 18 -5.03 2.62 38.44
C GLN A 18 -6.52 2.69 38.80
N SER A 19 -7.15 3.86 38.68
CA SER A 19 -8.60 4.00 38.82
C SER A 19 -9.32 3.29 37.66
N ILE A 20 -8.88 3.52 36.43
CA ILE A 20 -9.43 2.91 35.22
C ILE A 20 -9.28 1.39 35.29
N GLN A 21 -8.10 0.90 35.65
CA GLN A 21 -7.81 -0.52 35.86
C GLN A 21 -8.79 -1.14 36.85
N ARG A 22 -9.02 -0.50 38.02
CA ARG A 22 -10.00 -1.00 39.00
C ARG A 22 -11.42 -0.99 38.46
N ASP A 23 -11.81 0.03 37.71
CA ASP A 23 -13.14 0.13 37.13
C ASP A 23 -13.37 -0.90 36.00
N ILE A 24 -12.34 -1.22 35.22
CA ILE A 24 -12.34 -2.31 34.23
C ILE A 24 -12.37 -3.68 34.93
N GLN A 25 -11.56 -3.89 35.98
CA GLN A 25 -11.55 -5.15 36.75
C GLN A 25 -12.90 -5.43 37.42
N LYS A 26 -13.64 -4.40 37.82
CA LYS A 26 -15.02 -4.54 38.30
C LYS A 26 -15.99 -5.06 37.22
N ARG A 27 -15.62 -5.05 35.94
CA ARG A 27 -16.40 -5.64 34.84
C ARG A 27 -16.01 -7.08 34.54
N ILE A 28 -14.93 -7.59 35.10
CA ILE A 28 -14.50 -8.99 34.91
C ILE A 28 -15.15 -9.84 36.03
N PRO A 29 -16.17 -10.65 35.75
CA PRO A 29 -16.78 -11.50 36.76
C PRO A 29 -15.83 -12.63 37.16
N LYS A 30 -15.72 -12.88 38.46
CA LYS A 30 -15.00 -14.06 38.98
C LYS A 30 -15.93 -15.28 39.00
N PRO A 31 -15.39 -16.52 38.97
CA PRO A 31 -16.20 -17.72 39.16
C PRO A 31 -17.06 -17.61 40.42
N GLY A 32 -18.37 -17.84 40.29
CA GLY A 32 -19.36 -17.70 41.36
C GLY A 32 -20.03 -16.31 41.49
N GLU A 33 -19.63 -15.30 40.71
CA GLU A 33 -20.26 -13.97 40.69
C GLU A 33 -21.40 -13.86 39.65
N GLU A 34 -22.41 -14.74 39.71
CA GLU A 34 -23.50 -14.83 38.71
C GLU A 34 -24.26 -13.51 38.51
N LYS A 35 -24.53 -12.77 39.59
CA LYS A 35 -25.20 -11.46 39.52
C LYS A 35 -24.41 -10.44 38.70
N LYS A 36 -23.08 -10.49 38.78
CA LYS A 36 -22.19 -9.58 38.07
C LYS A 36 -22.05 -9.99 36.61
N LEU A 37 -21.98 -11.29 36.34
CA LEU A 37 -22.05 -11.82 34.97
C LEU A 37 -23.34 -11.35 34.28
N ALA A 38 -24.49 -11.50 34.94
CA ALA A 38 -25.78 -11.02 34.42
C ALA A 38 -25.80 -9.50 34.20
N ALA A 39 -25.14 -8.72 35.08
CA ALA A 39 -25.03 -7.26 34.91
C ALA A 39 -24.18 -6.89 33.68
N VAL A 40 -23.05 -7.57 33.47
CA VAL A 40 -22.18 -7.36 32.30
C VAL A 40 -22.90 -7.77 31.01
N GLN A 41 -23.64 -8.88 31.02
CA GLN A 41 -24.44 -9.30 29.86
C GLN A 41 -25.56 -8.31 29.50
N ARG A 42 -26.12 -7.60 30.49
CA ARG A 42 -27.10 -6.53 30.25
C ARG A 42 -26.46 -5.26 29.66
N ASP A 43 -25.19 -5.01 29.97
CA ASP A 43 -24.47 -3.81 29.54
C ASP A 43 -23.01 -4.12 29.13
N PRO A 44 -22.83 -4.84 28.01
CA PRO A 44 -21.51 -5.32 27.61
C PRO A 44 -20.65 -4.24 26.95
N VAL A 45 -21.24 -3.10 26.60
CA VAL A 45 -20.57 -2.04 25.83
C VAL A 45 -19.76 -1.13 26.74
N ILE A 46 -18.54 -0.83 26.31
CA ILE A 46 -17.62 0.09 26.97
C ILE A 46 -17.23 1.20 26.00
N GLU A 47 -17.44 2.42 26.46
CA GLU A 47 -16.95 3.66 25.84
C GLU A 47 -15.97 4.28 26.84
N LEU A 48 -14.70 4.37 26.46
CA LEU A 48 -13.65 4.89 27.33
C LEU A 48 -13.19 6.26 26.83
N ASP A 49 -13.42 7.30 27.63
CA ASP A 49 -12.95 8.65 27.33
C ASP A 49 -12.04 9.15 28.46
N ILE A 50 -10.76 9.19 28.15
CA ILE A 50 -9.68 9.58 29.05
C ILE A 50 -8.85 10.72 28.44
N SER A 51 -9.50 11.56 27.63
CA SER A 51 -8.86 12.69 26.94
C SER A 51 -8.29 13.75 27.90
N GLY A 52 -7.11 14.29 27.56
CA GLY A 52 -6.49 15.41 28.28
C GLY A 52 -5.99 15.07 29.68
N ARG A 53 -5.59 13.81 29.94
CA ARG A 53 -5.32 13.31 31.31
C ARG A 53 -3.87 13.00 31.64
N GLN A 54 -2.94 13.37 30.76
CA GLN A 54 -1.49 13.23 31.01
C GLN A 54 -1.15 11.81 31.47
N LEU A 55 -1.76 10.79 30.86
CA LEU A 55 -1.55 9.39 31.23
C LEU A 55 -0.07 8.99 31.13
N GLY A 56 0.61 9.49 30.10
CA GLY A 56 1.99 9.15 29.79
C GLY A 56 2.20 7.66 29.46
N PRO A 57 3.44 7.26 29.15
CA PRO A 57 3.76 5.89 28.76
C PRO A 57 3.48 4.84 29.84
N GLU A 58 3.70 5.17 31.11
CA GLU A 58 3.49 4.25 32.22
C GLU A 58 2.00 4.01 32.51
N GLY A 59 1.20 5.08 32.44
CA GLY A 59 -0.24 5.00 32.66
C GLY A 59 -0.96 4.25 31.56
N ILE A 60 -0.57 4.46 30.29
CA ILE A 60 -1.24 3.79 29.17
C ILE A 60 -1.01 2.29 29.17
N VAL A 61 0.18 1.80 29.59
CA VAL A 61 0.45 0.36 29.72
C VAL A 61 -0.57 -0.30 30.65
N LEU A 62 -0.84 0.29 31.82
CA LEU A 62 -1.83 -0.23 32.76
C LEU A 62 -3.24 -0.27 32.19
N VAL A 63 -3.62 0.76 31.40
CA VAL A 63 -4.93 0.82 30.74
C VAL A 63 -5.01 -0.27 29.66
N CYS A 64 -3.99 -0.37 28.80
CA CYS A 64 -3.91 -1.39 27.74
C CYS A 64 -3.93 -2.82 28.30
N ASP A 65 -3.18 -3.11 29.36
CA ASP A 65 -3.20 -4.43 30.02
C ASP A 65 -4.59 -4.76 30.60
N SER A 66 -5.29 -3.75 31.11
CA SER A 66 -6.64 -3.91 31.63
C SER A 66 -7.65 -4.16 30.51
N LEU A 67 -7.55 -3.43 29.39
CA LEU A 67 -8.37 -3.63 28.20
C LEU A 67 -8.10 -5.01 27.58
N TRP A 68 -6.82 -5.42 27.53
CA TRP A 68 -6.43 -6.76 27.09
C TRP A 68 -7.11 -7.85 27.92
N ALA A 69 -6.95 -7.79 29.25
CA ALA A 69 -7.53 -8.77 30.17
C ALA A 69 -9.07 -8.83 30.05
N LEU A 70 -9.70 -7.67 29.85
CA LEU A 70 -11.15 -7.56 29.64
C LEU A 70 -11.58 -8.18 28.31
N GLY A 71 -10.89 -7.85 27.20
CA GLY A 71 -11.20 -8.39 25.87
C GLY A 71 -11.03 -9.91 25.80
N CYS A 72 -10.05 -10.48 26.50
CA CYS A 72 -9.88 -11.93 26.62
C CYS A 72 -11.10 -12.64 27.24
N THR A 73 -11.93 -11.94 28.03
CA THR A 73 -13.14 -12.53 28.60
C THR A 73 -14.26 -12.73 27.56
N LYS A 74 -14.24 -11.94 26.47
CA LYS A 74 -15.32 -11.86 25.46
C LYS A 74 -16.71 -11.50 26.03
N LEU A 75 -16.77 -11.01 27.27
CA LEU A 75 -18.01 -10.62 27.94
C LEU A 75 -18.37 -9.15 27.75
N SER A 76 -17.37 -8.32 27.47
CA SER A 76 -17.53 -6.90 27.17
C SER A 76 -16.86 -6.57 25.85
N ARG A 77 -17.40 -5.56 25.17
CA ARG A 77 -16.85 -5.04 23.92
C ARG A 77 -16.60 -3.55 24.03
N VAL A 78 -15.44 -3.12 23.53
CA VAL A 78 -15.05 -1.71 23.52
C VAL A 78 -15.48 -1.13 22.17
N GLU A 79 -16.37 -0.15 22.18
CA GLU A 79 -16.88 0.49 20.96
C GLU A 79 -16.23 1.86 20.71
N GLU A 80 -15.80 2.58 21.75
CA GLU A 80 -15.12 3.88 21.63
C GLU A 80 -13.91 3.96 22.58
N LEU A 81 -12.78 4.42 22.06
CA LEU A 81 -11.54 4.61 22.81
C LEU A 81 -10.92 5.98 22.48
N ASN A 82 -11.11 6.95 23.38
CA ASN A 82 -10.53 8.28 23.27
C ASN A 82 -9.35 8.47 24.22
N LEU A 83 -8.15 8.53 23.63
CA LEU A 83 -6.85 8.70 24.28
C LEU A 83 -6.19 10.03 23.93
N SER A 84 -6.94 10.99 23.39
CA SER A 84 -6.37 12.27 22.96
C SER A 84 -5.73 13.06 24.11
N GLY A 85 -4.67 13.84 23.85
CA GLY A 85 -4.13 14.76 24.88
C GLY A 85 -3.48 14.08 26.10
N ASN A 86 -2.74 12.98 25.90
CA ASN A 86 -2.22 12.15 26.99
C ASN A 86 -0.70 11.99 27.04
N ASP A 87 0.03 12.81 26.28
CA ASP A 87 1.49 12.78 26.20
C ASP A 87 2.03 11.40 25.79
N LEU A 88 1.29 10.68 24.93
CA LEU A 88 1.69 9.37 24.42
C LEU A 88 2.81 9.49 23.39
N THR A 89 3.79 8.60 23.46
CA THR A 89 4.95 8.53 22.54
C THR A 89 4.88 7.25 21.69
N ALA A 90 5.82 7.06 20.76
CA ALA A 90 5.91 5.84 19.95
C ALA A 90 6.06 4.56 20.80
N ALA A 91 6.67 4.64 22.00
CA ALA A 91 6.78 3.49 22.91
C ALA A 91 5.43 2.95 23.39
N CYS A 92 4.37 3.76 23.32
CA CYS A 92 3.01 3.38 23.69
C CYS A 92 2.30 2.53 22.62
N LEU A 93 2.82 2.51 21.39
CA LEU A 93 2.18 1.83 20.26
C LEU A 93 2.13 0.31 20.44
N ARG A 94 3.16 -0.30 21.05
CA ARG A 94 3.19 -1.75 21.31
C ARG A 94 2.08 -2.19 22.28
N PRO A 95 1.92 -1.60 23.48
CA PRO A 95 0.77 -1.89 24.35
C PRO A 95 -0.59 -1.60 23.69
N LEU A 96 -0.69 -0.51 22.92
CA LEU A 96 -1.92 -0.14 22.24
C LEU A 96 -2.34 -1.19 21.21
N ARG A 97 -1.41 -1.59 20.32
CA ARG A 97 -1.62 -2.67 19.35
C ARG A 97 -2.14 -3.93 20.03
N ARG A 98 -1.49 -4.33 21.13
CA ARG A 98 -1.92 -5.49 21.91
C ARG A 98 -3.36 -5.32 22.38
N ALA A 99 -3.70 -4.20 23.02
CA ALA A 99 -5.07 -3.97 23.47
C ALA A 99 -6.10 -3.97 22.33
N LEU A 100 -5.76 -3.38 21.17
CA LEU A 100 -6.64 -3.33 20.00
C LEU A 100 -6.95 -4.71 19.42
N SER A 101 -6.02 -5.66 19.47
CA SER A 101 -6.24 -7.00 18.90
C SER A 101 -7.27 -7.85 19.67
N VAL A 102 -7.81 -7.35 20.78
CA VAL A 102 -8.97 -7.95 21.49
C VAL A 102 -10.19 -7.02 21.51
N CYS A 103 -10.19 -5.97 20.70
CA CYS A 103 -11.27 -5.00 20.57
C CYS A 103 -11.84 -4.95 19.13
N PRO A 104 -12.31 -6.08 18.56
CA PRO A 104 -12.77 -6.12 17.16
C PRO A 104 -14.00 -5.25 16.88
N ASP A 105 -14.78 -4.94 17.92
CA ASP A 105 -15.99 -4.12 17.85
C ASP A 105 -15.71 -2.60 17.94
N LEU A 106 -14.44 -2.18 17.97
CA LEU A 106 -14.06 -0.79 18.09
C LEU A 106 -14.57 0.02 16.88
N ARG A 107 -15.23 1.14 17.16
CA ARG A 107 -15.88 2.02 16.16
C ARG A 107 -15.21 3.38 16.08
N ASP A 108 -14.67 3.87 17.19
CA ASP A 108 -13.93 5.14 17.24
C ASP A 108 -12.61 4.96 17.99
N PHE A 109 -11.53 5.39 17.36
CA PHE A 109 -10.23 5.42 17.99
C PHE A 109 -9.55 6.78 17.80
N ASP A 110 -9.35 7.47 18.92
CA ASP A 110 -8.78 8.81 18.95
C ASP A 110 -7.46 8.83 19.72
N LEU A 111 -6.37 9.04 18.99
CA LEU A 111 -5.01 9.23 19.49
C LEU A 111 -4.51 10.66 19.26
N SER A 112 -5.41 11.60 18.96
CA SER A 112 -5.01 12.97 18.60
C SER A 112 -4.31 13.72 19.75
N ASN A 113 -3.60 14.80 19.43
CA ASN A 113 -3.00 15.70 20.43
C ASN A 113 -2.04 14.97 21.40
N ASN A 114 -1.24 14.06 20.87
CA ASN A 114 -0.19 13.37 21.63
C ASN A 114 1.20 13.77 21.10
N VAL A 115 2.25 13.08 21.54
CA VAL A 115 3.65 13.36 21.15
C VAL A 115 4.25 12.16 20.42
N ILE A 116 3.44 11.45 19.63
CA ILE A 116 3.87 10.31 18.83
C ILE A 116 4.76 10.83 17.69
N LYS A 117 6.03 10.45 17.73
CA LYS A 117 7.05 10.83 16.73
C LYS A 117 7.72 9.56 16.23
N VAL A 118 7.88 9.41 14.93
CA VAL A 118 8.54 8.25 14.31
C VAL A 118 9.91 8.68 13.81
N THR A 119 10.96 8.41 14.61
CA THR A 119 12.34 8.86 14.30
C THR A 119 13.37 7.76 14.29
N THR A 120 13.28 6.84 15.24
CA THR A 120 14.23 5.73 15.37
C THR A 120 13.73 4.53 14.56
N LEU A 121 14.63 3.58 14.27
CA LEU A 121 14.23 2.33 13.62
C LEU A 121 13.22 1.53 14.48
N ASP A 122 13.31 1.63 15.81
CA ASP A 122 12.36 1.00 16.72
C ASP A 122 10.98 1.67 16.61
N ASP A 123 10.93 3.02 16.59
CA ASP A 123 9.67 3.75 16.37
C ASP A 123 9.01 3.37 15.04
N MET A 124 9.81 3.24 13.97
CA MET A 124 9.32 2.85 12.64
C MET A 124 8.70 1.45 12.67
N LYS A 125 9.34 0.50 13.35
CA LYS A 125 8.84 -0.87 13.51
C LYS A 125 7.56 -0.88 14.32
N GLU A 126 7.52 -0.18 15.45
CA GLU A 126 6.33 -0.12 16.29
C GLU A 126 5.17 0.60 15.60
N TRP A 127 5.43 1.62 14.80
CA TRP A 127 4.42 2.29 13.98
C TRP A 127 3.84 1.36 12.90
N GLY A 128 4.69 0.68 12.13
CA GLY A 128 4.24 -0.29 11.12
C GLY A 128 3.41 -1.41 11.74
N HIS A 129 3.92 -2.00 12.83
CA HIS A 129 3.21 -3.03 13.59
C HIS A 129 1.88 -2.55 14.17
N PHE A 130 1.83 -1.31 14.66
CA PHE A 130 0.60 -0.72 15.16
C PHE A 130 -0.45 -0.60 14.06
N LEU A 131 -0.05 -0.16 12.86
CA LEU A 131 -0.93 -0.08 11.69
C LEU A 131 -1.38 -1.47 11.20
N GLU A 132 -0.50 -2.47 11.21
CA GLU A 132 -0.86 -3.87 10.89
C GLU A 132 -1.92 -4.42 11.86
N GLY A 133 -1.94 -3.92 13.11
CA GLY A 133 -2.94 -4.31 14.11
C GLY A 133 -4.39 -3.91 13.76
N PHE A 134 -4.59 -3.07 12.75
CA PHE A 134 -5.92 -2.69 12.27
C PHE A 134 -6.53 -3.75 11.34
N ALA A 135 -5.75 -4.74 10.89
CA ALA A 135 -6.24 -5.83 10.03
C ALA A 135 -7.42 -6.59 10.65
N ASP A 136 -7.53 -6.67 11.99
CA ASP A 136 -8.62 -7.35 12.68
C ASP A 136 -9.81 -6.44 13.04
N LEU A 137 -9.72 -5.13 12.79
CA LEU A 137 -10.75 -4.16 13.19
C LEU A 137 -11.78 -3.96 12.08
N LYS A 138 -12.92 -4.66 12.21
CA LYS A 138 -13.98 -4.69 11.18
C LYS A 138 -15.05 -3.62 11.33
N CYS A 139 -15.09 -2.97 12.49
CA CYS A 139 -16.15 -2.01 12.85
C CYS A 139 -15.68 -0.56 12.89
N LEU A 140 -14.38 -0.31 12.66
CA LEU A 140 -13.77 0.98 12.91
C LEU A 140 -14.25 2.01 11.89
N ARG A 141 -14.89 3.07 12.40
CA ARG A 141 -15.46 4.17 11.59
C ARG A 141 -14.52 5.36 11.48
N ARG A 142 -13.73 5.60 12.54
CA ARG A 142 -12.79 6.72 12.62
C ARG A 142 -11.50 6.30 13.28
N LEU A 143 -10.38 6.65 12.64
CA LEU A 143 -9.05 6.68 13.21
C LEU A 143 -8.56 8.13 13.20
N ASP A 144 -8.35 8.70 14.38
CA ASP A 144 -7.81 10.06 14.52
C ASP A 144 -6.42 10.03 15.14
N VAL A 145 -5.41 10.43 14.37
CA VAL A 145 -4.01 10.55 14.84
C VAL A 145 -3.50 11.99 14.72
N SER A 146 -4.41 12.96 14.56
CA SER A 146 -4.08 14.37 14.34
C SER A 146 -3.25 14.98 15.47
N HIS A 147 -2.55 16.07 15.20
CA HIS A 147 -1.71 16.80 16.16
C HIS A 147 -0.66 15.92 16.85
N ASN A 148 -0.07 14.98 16.10
CA ASN A 148 1.09 14.20 16.49
C ASN A 148 2.24 14.47 15.51
N PRO A 149 3.48 14.69 15.94
CA PRO A 149 4.59 14.96 15.04
C PRO A 149 5.10 13.70 14.29
N LEU A 150 4.23 13.03 13.53
CA LEU A 150 4.51 11.77 12.84
C LEU A 150 5.57 11.93 11.73
N GLY A 151 5.45 12.97 10.90
CA GLY A 151 6.38 13.29 9.81
C GLY A 151 6.26 12.42 8.56
N ASP A 152 7.12 12.70 7.57
CA ASP A 152 7.08 12.06 6.24
C ASP A 152 7.24 10.53 6.30
N ILE A 153 8.15 10.03 7.15
CA ILE A 153 8.45 8.60 7.27
C ILE A 153 7.25 7.80 7.81
N ALA A 154 6.51 8.35 8.78
CA ALA A 154 5.32 7.68 9.30
C ALA A 154 4.22 7.55 8.23
N VAL A 155 4.09 8.55 7.35
CA VAL A 155 3.15 8.52 6.22
C VAL A 155 3.62 7.55 5.13
N GLU A 156 4.93 7.44 4.89
CA GLU A 156 5.49 6.43 3.99
C GLU A 156 5.20 5.00 4.51
N ILE A 157 5.37 4.77 5.82
CA ILE A 157 5.03 3.48 6.45
C ILE A 157 3.52 3.22 6.35
N LEU A 158 2.68 4.24 6.59
CA LEU A 158 1.24 4.14 6.39
C LEU A 158 0.88 3.70 4.97
N PHE A 159 1.47 4.35 3.97
CA PHE A 159 1.29 3.98 2.57
C PHE A 159 1.74 2.54 2.29
N ARG A 160 2.90 2.13 2.80
CA ARG A 160 3.39 0.75 2.65
C ARG A 160 2.43 -0.26 3.28
N THR A 161 2.00 -0.04 4.52
CA THR A 161 1.07 -0.95 5.21
C THR A 161 -0.26 -1.01 4.45
N TYR A 162 -0.81 0.14 4.07
CA TYR A 162 -2.02 0.23 3.25
C TYR A 162 -1.90 -0.51 1.92
N ALA A 163 -0.72 -0.44 1.30
CA ALA A 163 -0.46 -1.08 0.02
C ALA A 163 -0.28 -2.60 0.11
N LEU A 164 0.15 -3.10 1.27
CA LEU A 164 0.28 -4.54 1.52
C LEU A 164 -0.99 -5.16 2.10
N GLU A 165 -1.96 -4.35 2.53
CA GLU A 165 -3.27 -4.83 2.94
C GLU A 165 -4.05 -5.40 1.77
N CYS A 166 -4.80 -6.48 2.03
CA CYS A 166 -5.71 -7.07 1.07
C CYS A 166 -6.75 -6.05 0.59
N GLU A 167 -7.07 -6.11 -0.69
CA GLU A 167 -8.15 -5.31 -1.25
C GLU A 167 -9.49 -5.68 -0.60
N ILE A 168 -10.34 -4.68 -0.41
CA ILE A 168 -11.70 -4.88 0.07
C ILE A 168 -12.62 -4.96 -1.14
N PHE A 169 -13.38 -6.04 -1.23
CA PHE A 169 -14.39 -6.21 -2.26
C PHE A 169 -15.72 -5.64 -1.78
N LEU A 170 -16.11 -4.46 -2.28
CA LEU A 170 -17.43 -3.88 -2.01
C LEU A 170 -18.42 -4.32 -3.11
N PRO A 171 -19.50 -5.04 -2.77
CA PRO A 171 -20.54 -5.40 -3.71
C PRO A 171 -21.29 -4.14 -4.11
N TYR A 172 -21.29 -3.86 -5.41
CA TYR A 172 -22.04 -2.74 -5.97
C TYR A 172 -23.54 -2.92 -5.69
N ASN A 173 -24.08 -2.08 -4.80
CA ASN A 173 -25.52 -1.97 -4.63
C ASN A 173 -26.10 -1.25 -5.85
N LEU A 174 -26.62 -2.02 -6.81
CA LEU A 174 -27.41 -1.56 -7.97
C LEU A 174 -28.73 -0.83 -7.59
N SER A 175 -28.91 -0.42 -6.33
CA SER A 175 -30.14 0.15 -5.80
C SER A 175 -30.51 1.54 -6.36
N GLY A 176 -29.72 2.08 -7.29
CA GLY A 176 -29.98 3.36 -7.96
C GLY A 176 -30.86 3.27 -9.22
N THR A 177 -31.12 2.07 -9.78
CA THR A 177 -32.08 1.97 -10.88
C THR A 177 -33.47 2.15 -10.32
N LYS A 178 -33.97 3.40 -10.35
CA LYS A 178 -35.41 3.67 -10.32
C LYS A 178 -36.09 2.60 -11.16
N LYS A 179 -36.98 1.81 -10.57
CA LYS A 179 -37.88 0.92 -11.29
C LYS A 179 -38.56 1.76 -12.36
N ILE A 180 -38.04 1.70 -13.57
CA ILE A 180 -38.78 2.11 -14.76
C ILE A 180 -39.73 0.94 -14.95
N ASP A 181 -40.94 1.09 -14.43
CA ASP A 181 -42.07 0.22 -14.76
C ASP A 181 -42.39 0.43 -16.25
N SER A 182 -41.64 -0.22 -17.13
CA SER A 182 -42.07 -0.51 -18.50
C SER A 182 -41.19 -1.57 -19.18
N PHE A 183 -41.78 -2.76 -19.27
CA PHE A 183 -41.94 -3.56 -20.48
C PHE A 183 -40.89 -4.62 -20.91
N ASP A 184 -41.47 -5.79 -21.23
CA ASP A 184 -41.09 -6.93 -22.07
C ASP A 184 -39.89 -7.85 -21.75
N GLU A 185 -40.27 -9.05 -21.31
CA GLU A 185 -39.79 -10.39 -21.68
C GLU A 185 -38.37 -10.51 -22.30
N PRO A 186 -37.38 -11.06 -21.57
CA PRO A 186 -36.05 -11.26 -22.11
C PRO A 186 -35.97 -12.55 -22.94
N THR A 187 -35.38 -12.42 -24.13
CA THR A 187 -34.94 -13.55 -24.95
C THR A 187 -33.58 -14.05 -24.44
N ASP A 188 -33.50 -15.34 -24.17
CA ASP A 188 -32.27 -16.07 -23.83
C ASP A 188 -31.21 -15.89 -24.94
N VAL A 189 -30.11 -15.21 -24.61
CA VAL A 189 -28.90 -15.26 -25.42
C VAL A 189 -27.71 -15.53 -24.50
N ASP A 190 -27.21 -16.75 -24.62
CA ASP A 190 -26.01 -17.29 -23.99
C ASP A 190 -24.76 -16.57 -24.51
N TYR A 191 -24.02 -15.90 -23.62
CA TYR A 191 -22.73 -15.26 -23.94
C TYR A 191 -21.60 -15.99 -23.21
N SER A 192 -20.86 -16.81 -23.96
CA SER A 192 -19.53 -17.29 -23.56
C SER A 192 -18.51 -16.15 -23.70
N ILE A 193 -17.89 -15.76 -22.57
CA ILE A 193 -16.87 -14.72 -22.50
C ILE A 193 -15.48 -15.36 -22.64
N GLU A 194 -14.84 -15.19 -23.80
CA GLU A 194 -13.40 -15.42 -23.97
C GLU A 194 -12.61 -14.13 -23.71
N GLY A 195 -11.69 -14.21 -22.75
CA GLY A 195 -10.38 -13.56 -22.72
C GLY A 195 -10.28 -12.05 -22.95
N PHE A 196 -10.15 -11.27 -21.87
CA PHE A 196 -9.66 -9.89 -21.93
C PHE A 196 -8.59 -9.69 -20.85
N ASP A 197 -7.34 -9.43 -21.26
CA ASP A 197 -6.20 -9.18 -20.39
C ASP A 197 -5.78 -7.70 -20.52
N ILE A 198 -6.12 -6.87 -19.50
CA ILE A 198 -5.75 -5.44 -19.43
C ILE A 198 -4.68 -5.29 -18.35
N ARG A 199 -3.42 -5.52 -18.72
CA ARG A 199 -2.26 -5.26 -17.86
C ARG A 199 -1.52 -4.02 -18.32
N SER A 200 -2.05 -2.82 -18.07
CA SER A 200 -1.21 -1.60 -18.00
C SER A 200 -1.92 -0.37 -17.43
N SER A 201 -2.55 -0.49 -16.26
CA SER A 201 -2.89 0.62 -15.37
C SER A 201 -3.41 -0.02 -14.10
N GLY A 202 -2.84 0.29 -12.93
CA GLY A 202 -3.22 -0.28 -11.64
C GLY A 202 -4.63 0.13 -11.16
N GLY A 203 -5.64 0.00 -12.02
CA GLY A 203 -7.05 -0.04 -11.67
C GLY A 203 -7.56 -1.40 -12.12
N HIS A 204 -7.66 -2.35 -11.17
CA HIS A 204 -8.20 -3.67 -11.44
C HIS A 204 -9.72 -3.57 -11.64
N LEU A 205 -10.20 -4.08 -12.78
CA LEU A 205 -11.62 -4.22 -13.07
C LEU A 205 -12.17 -5.44 -12.33
N TYR A 206 -13.23 -5.24 -11.55
CA TYR A 206 -13.94 -6.29 -10.83
C TYR A 206 -14.82 -7.10 -11.79
N LEU A 207 -14.41 -8.34 -12.10
CA LEU A 207 -15.29 -9.38 -12.61
C LEU A 207 -15.14 -10.62 -11.72
N SER A 208 -16.24 -11.01 -11.09
CA SER A 208 -16.34 -12.21 -10.25
C SER A 208 -15.94 -13.46 -11.04
N SER A 209 -14.95 -14.20 -10.54
CA SER A 209 -14.69 -15.56 -11.00
C SER A 209 -15.59 -16.51 -10.20
N HIS A 210 -16.51 -17.22 -10.87
CA HIS A 210 -17.28 -18.27 -10.23
C HIS A 210 -16.36 -19.40 -9.74
N PRO A 211 -16.64 -20.03 -8.57
CA PRO A 211 -15.94 -21.24 -8.16
C PRO A 211 -16.28 -22.37 -9.12
N ALA A 212 -15.26 -23.00 -9.68
CA ALA A 212 -15.40 -24.17 -10.54
C ALA A 212 -16.12 -25.30 -9.78
N GLN A 213 -17.29 -25.69 -10.28
CA GLN A 213 -17.98 -26.91 -9.85
C GLN A 213 -17.12 -28.12 -10.22
N ALA A 214 -16.76 -28.91 -9.21
CA ALA A 214 -16.19 -30.24 -9.39
C ALA A 214 -17.26 -31.14 -10.02
N ILE A 215 -16.96 -31.66 -11.21
CA ILE A 215 -17.69 -32.77 -11.81
C ILE A 215 -16.93 -34.04 -11.43
N ASP A 216 -17.55 -34.86 -10.58
CA ASP A 216 -17.18 -36.25 -10.37
C ASP A 216 -17.63 -37.10 -11.57
N GLY A 217 -16.78 -38.04 -12.01
CA GLY A 217 -17.13 -38.96 -13.10
C GLY A 217 -16.02 -39.92 -13.53
N GLU A 218 -15.81 -40.96 -12.71
CA GLU A 218 -15.44 -42.36 -13.04
C GLU A 218 -14.23 -42.71 -13.93
N GLY A 219 -13.34 -43.53 -13.36
CA GLY A 219 -12.38 -44.36 -14.10
C GLY A 219 -11.44 -45.10 -13.15
N GLY A 220 -11.75 -46.36 -12.84
CA GLY A 220 -11.17 -47.11 -11.72
C GLY A 220 -9.84 -47.82 -11.95
N VAL A 221 -9.64 -48.83 -11.09
CA VAL A 221 -8.73 -50.00 -11.19
C VAL A 221 -7.45 -49.97 -10.30
N VAL A 222 -7.62 -50.57 -9.11
CA VAL A 222 -6.83 -51.69 -8.51
C VAL A 222 -5.74 -51.44 -7.44
N ASP A 223 -5.90 -52.27 -6.39
CA ASP A 223 -5.01 -52.75 -5.31
C ASP A 223 -4.36 -51.74 -4.35
N GLY A 224 -4.40 -51.91 -3.03
CA GLY A 224 -4.77 -53.03 -2.17
C GLY A 224 -3.98 -52.93 -0.86
N ILE A 225 -4.48 -53.59 0.20
CA ILE A 225 -3.83 -53.93 1.49
C ILE A 225 -4.51 -53.34 2.75
N ARG A 226 -5.44 -54.18 3.27
CA ARG A 226 -5.60 -54.71 4.66
C ARG A 226 -5.77 -53.75 5.86
N GLU A 227 -6.97 -53.78 6.47
CA GLU A 227 -7.35 -54.51 7.72
C GLU A 227 -6.88 -53.77 9.01
N SER A 228 -7.68 -53.39 10.02
CA SER A 228 -8.82 -54.06 10.68
C SER A 228 -9.60 -53.02 11.53
N LYS A 229 -10.92 -52.88 11.39
CA LYS A 229 -11.98 -53.36 12.32
C LYS A 229 -11.69 -53.26 13.84
N VAL A 230 -12.43 -52.39 14.54
CA VAL A 230 -13.25 -52.77 15.72
C VAL A 230 -14.53 -51.90 15.74
N SER A 231 -15.67 -52.58 15.65
CA SER A 231 -17.05 -52.13 15.90
C SER A 231 -17.41 -52.25 17.39
N VAL A 232 -18.47 -51.56 17.85
CA VAL A 232 -19.65 -52.16 18.53
C VAL A 232 -20.61 -51.08 19.09
N ASN A 233 -21.81 -51.07 18.48
CA ASN A 233 -23.20 -50.98 18.98
C ASN A 233 -23.66 -50.02 20.10
N THR A 234 -24.56 -49.10 19.71
CA THR A 234 -26.04 -49.12 19.83
C THR A 234 -26.73 -49.70 21.09
N ILE A 235 -27.80 -48.98 21.52
CA ILE A 235 -29.10 -49.34 22.18
C ILE A 235 -29.37 -48.36 23.35
N SER A 236 -30.54 -47.76 23.64
CA SER A 236 -31.88 -47.68 23.03
C SER A 236 -32.80 -46.81 23.93
N THR A 237 -33.69 -46.03 23.28
CA THR A 237 -35.08 -45.59 23.57
C THR A 237 -35.62 -45.20 24.97
N GLN A 238 -36.31 -44.04 25.02
CA GLN A 238 -37.78 -43.82 25.21
C GLN A 238 -38.06 -42.29 25.39
N SER A 239 -38.65 -41.56 24.43
CA SER A 239 -40.10 -41.28 24.18
C SER A 239 -40.79 -40.52 25.34
N VAL A 240 -41.56 -39.42 25.24
CA VAL A 240 -42.52 -38.87 24.24
C VAL A 240 -42.73 -37.37 24.54
N GLY A 241 -42.98 -36.54 23.53
CA GLY A 241 -43.49 -35.17 23.71
C GLY A 241 -43.56 -34.36 22.42
N ILE A 242 -44.50 -34.72 21.54
CA ILE A 242 -44.79 -34.09 20.24
C ILE A 242 -45.56 -32.78 20.46
N LEU A 243 -45.07 -31.66 19.94
CA LEU A 243 -45.90 -30.62 19.32
C LEU A 243 -45.21 -30.10 18.05
N SER A 244 -45.98 -30.16 16.98
CA SER A 244 -45.67 -29.76 15.62
C SER A 244 -45.91 -28.27 15.42
N SER A 245 -44.96 -27.57 14.79
CA SER A 245 -45.24 -26.40 13.95
C SER A 245 -44.10 -26.20 12.95
N SER A 246 -44.47 -26.33 11.67
CA SER A 246 -43.90 -25.93 10.37
C SER A 246 -42.46 -25.38 10.25
N PRO A 247 -41.74 -25.73 9.16
CA PRO A 247 -40.49 -25.09 8.80
C PRO A 247 -40.79 -23.72 8.18
N GLU A 248 -40.41 -22.65 8.87
CA GLU A 248 -40.28 -21.34 8.24
C GLU A 248 -39.15 -21.41 7.22
N SER A 249 -39.51 -21.23 5.96
CA SER A 249 -38.60 -20.96 4.86
C SER A 249 -37.87 -19.65 5.13
N SER A 250 -36.76 -19.72 5.84
CA SER A 250 -35.72 -18.70 5.73
C SER A 250 -34.92 -19.02 4.48
N THR A 251 -35.31 -18.40 3.36
CA THR A 251 -34.32 -17.96 2.38
C THR A 251 -33.50 -16.86 3.05
N ASP A 252 -32.66 -17.27 4.00
CA ASP A 252 -31.56 -16.45 4.46
C ASP A 252 -30.58 -16.45 3.29
N SER A 253 -30.82 -15.54 2.34
CA SER A 253 -29.78 -15.16 1.40
C SER A 253 -28.64 -14.69 2.28
N SER A 254 -27.65 -15.55 2.45
CA SER A 254 -26.32 -15.19 2.89
C SER A 254 -25.86 -14.08 1.97
N HIS A 255 -26.19 -12.83 2.31
CA HIS A 255 -25.46 -11.69 1.83
C HIS A 255 -24.04 -12.02 2.22
N ASP A 256 -23.21 -12.36 1.24
CA ASP A 256 -21.78 -12.48 1.42
C ASP A 256 -21.35 -11.22 2.17
N LEU A 257 -21.08 -11.39 3.46
CA LEU A 257 -20.82 -10.30 4.37
C LEU A 257 -19.49 -9.74 3.91
N VAL A 258 -19.57 -8.55 3.31
CA VAL A 258 -18.43 -7.73 2.94
C VAL A 258 -17.52 -7.66 4.14
N GLU A 259 -16.39 -8.34 4.06
CA GLU A 259 -15.43 -8.37 5.15
C GLU A 259 -14.62 -7.09 5.10
N LEU A 260 -15.18 -6.01 5.66
CA LEU A 260 -14.44 -4.78 5.91
C LEU A 260 -13.39 -5.07 6.97
N HIS A 261 -12.13 -4.74 6.68
CA HIS A 261 -11.01 -4.97 7.57
C HIS A 261 -9.85 -4.03 7.22
N GLY A 262 -8.86 -3.92 8.12
CA GLY A 262 -7.67 -3.11 7.88
C GLY A 262 -7.94 -1.60 7.79
N LEU A 263 -6.91 -0.87 7.40
CA LEU A 263 -6.95 0.57 7.14
C LEU A 263 -7.89 0.92 5.98
N ARG A 264 -7.98 0.06 4.96
CA ARG A 264 -8.91 0.22 3.82
C ARG A 264 -10.38 0.23 4.25
N GLY A 265 -10.70 -0.44 5.37
CA GLY A 265 -12.06 -0.56 5.88
C GLY A 265 -12.53 0.63 6.74
N ILE A 266 -11.65 1.61 7.01
CA ILE A 266 -11.92 2.75 7.88
C ILE A 266 -12.45 3.92 7.03
N PRO A 267 -13.72 4.33 7.17
CA PRO A 267 -14.28 5.48 6.45
C PRO A 267 -13.53 6.79 6.68
N TYR A 268 -13.09 7.06 7.92
CA TYR A 268 -12.47 8.33 8.27
C TYR A 268 -11.10 8.15 8.90
N ILE A 269 -10.06 8.61 8.19
CA ILE A 269 -8.68 8.65 8.69
C ILE A 269 -8.25 10.13 8.80
N VAL A 270 -8.02 10.60 10.02
CA VAL A 270 -7.70 12.01 10.30
C VAL A 270 -6.19 12.17 10.55
N LEU A 271 -5.55 12.94 9.68
CA LEU A 271 -4.11 13.16 9.58
C LEU A 271 -3.77 14.67 9.65
N SER A 272 -4.52 15.44 10.43
CA SER A 272 -4.33 16.89 10.56
C SER A 272 -3.13 17.25 11.43
N ASP A 273 -2.35 18.26 11.05
CA ASP A 273 -1.13 18.74 11.76
C ASP A 273 -0.17 17.60 12.19
N ILE A 274 0.14 16.68 11.28
CA ILE A 274 1.03 15.55 11.55
C ILE A 274 2.51 15.84 11.22
N LYS A 275 2.84 17.12 11.00
CA LYS A 275 4.12 17.58 10.41
C LYS A 275 4.41 16.96 9.04
N ALA A 276 3.36 16.72 8.26
CA ALA A 276 3.45 16.28 6.87
C ALA A 276 4.06 17.37 5.98
N THR A 277 4.88 16.96 5.00
CA THR A 277 5.39 17.83 3.92
C THR A 277 4.86 17.40 2.56
N ASP A 278 5.35 18.01 1.48
CA ASP A 278 5.05 17.56 0.11
C ASP A 278 5.39 16.08 -0.12
N LEU A 279 6.38 15.52 0.59
CA LEU A 279 6.68 14.10 0.50
C LEU A 279 5.54 13.24 1.06
N SER A 280 5.00 13.58 2.24
CA SER A 280 3.77 12.96 2.75
C SER A 280 2.61 13.10 1.76
N ALA A 281 2.42 14.29 1.18
CA ALA A 281 1.35 14.53 0.23
C ALA A 281 1.46 13.63 -1.01
N MET A 282 2.69 13.40 -1.50
CA MET A 282 2.96 12.45 -2.57
C MET A 282 2.59 11.01 -2.16
N TRP A 283 2.99 10.54 -0.98
CA TRP A 283 2.62 9.18 -0.52
C TRP A 283 1.11 9.02 -0.35
N LEU A 284 0.45 10.00 0.26
CA LEU A 284 -1.01 10.02 0.45
C LEU A 284 -1.76 10.07 -0.88
N SER A 285 -1.19 10.71 -1.91
CA SER A 285 -1.79 10.72 -3.24
C SER A 285 -1.96 9.32 -3.83
N TYR A 286 -1.17 8.32 -3.39
CA TYR A 286 -1.36 6.92 -3.80
C TYR A 286 -2.42 6.21 -2.96
N ILE A 287 -2.58 6.56 -1.69
CA ILE A 287 -3.65 6.02 -0.84
C ILE A 287 -5.00 6.56 -1.31
N ILE A 288 -5.09 7.87 -1.57
CA ILE A 288 -6.33 8.56 -1.94
C ILE A 288 -6.97 7.95 -3.19
N THR A 289 -6.19 7.61 -4.21
CA THR A 289 -6.74 7.04 -5.45
C THR A 289 -7.43 5.70 -5.24
N GLU A 290 -7.02 4.95 -4.23
CA GLU A 290 -7.46 3.57 -3.97
C GLU A 290 -8.40 3.45 -2.76
N HIS A 291 -8.55 4.51 -1.97
CA HIS A 291 -9.34 4.46 -0.74
C HIS A 291 -10.83 4.56 -1.04
N PRO A 292 -11.65 3.58 -0.59
CA PRO A 292 -13.09 3.64 -0.78
C PRO A 292 -13.69 4.90 -0.13
N LEU A 293 -14.78 5.41 -0.71
CA LEU A 293 -15.43 6.58 -0.12
C LEU A 293 -16.21 6.17 1.15
N PRO A 294 -16.37 7.08 2.12
CA PRO A 294 -17.20 6.81 3.31
C PRO A 294 -18.62 6.35 2.96
N ALA A 295 -19.20 6.90 1.90
CA ALA A 295 -20.52 6.54 1.39
C ALA A 295 -20.62 5.08 0.93
N ASP A 296 -19.52 4.51 0.43
CA ASP A 296 -19.45 3.12 -0.02
C ASP A 296 -19.23 2.17 1.16
N LEU A 297 -18.49 2.61 2.18
CA LEU A 297 -18.18 1.79 3.36
C LEU A 297 -19.32 1.75 4.39
N HIS A 298 -20.02 2.86 4.60
CA HIS A 298 -21.06 2.98 5.64
C HIS A 298 -22.18 1.93 5.58
N PRO A 299 -22.72 1.56 4.40
CA PRO A 299 -23.76 0.53 4.28
C PRO A 299 -23.33 -0.85 4.78
N HIS A 300 -22.03 -1.15 4.74
CA HIS A 300 -21.48 -2.45 5.13
C HIS A 300 -21.02 -2.51 6.59
N LEU A 301 -21.02 -1.37 7.30
CA LEU A 301 -20.65 -1.30 8.71
C LEU A 301 -21.87 -1.44 9.63
N PRO A 302 -21.73 -2.06 10.83
CA PRO A 302 -22.84 -2.22 11.77
C PRO A 302 -23.53 -0.89 12.10
N PRO A 303 -24.88 -0.86 12.24
CA PRO A 303 -25.62 0.38 12.47
C PRO A 303 -25.03 1.23 13.59
N LEU A 304 -24.83 2.51 13.30
CA LEU A 304 -24.31 3.47 14.25
C LEU A 304 -25.45 4.03 15.10
N LYS A 305 -25.30 3.98 16.42
CA LYS A 305 -26.24 4.62 17.34
C LYS A 305 -26.02 6.12 17.36
N GLU A 306 -27.09 6.87 17.61
CA GLU A 306 -26.98 8.30 17.89
C GLU A 306 -26.09 8.56 19.12
N GLY A 307 -25.13 9.47 18.99
CA GLY A 307 -24.15 9.76 20.02
C GLY A 307 -23.07 10.76 19.58
N PRO A 308 -22.06 10.99 20.43
CA PRO A 308 -20.94 11.90 20.13
C PRO A 308 -20.18 11.51 18.85
N LEU A 309 -19.95 10.22 18.64
CA LEU A 309 -19.34 9.70 17.42
C LEU A 309 -20.20 10.02 16.19
N ALA A 310 -21.49 9.68 16.20
CA ALA A 310 -22.40 9.98 15.09
C ALA A 310 -22.47 11.49 14.78
N ALA A 311 -22.47 12.33 15.80
CA ALA A 311 -22.41 13.79 15.62
C ALA A 311 -21.08 14.24 14.98
N THR A 312 -19.97 13.58 15.31
CA THR A 312 -18.65 13.86 14.72
C THR A 312 -18.59 13.41 13.27
N LEU A 313 -19.08 12.20 12.95
CA LEU A 313 -19.13 11.71 11.57
C LEU A 313 -19.99 12.61 10.68
N ARG A 314 -21.14 13.08 11.17
CA ARG A 314 -21.97 14.05 10.44
C ARG A 314 -21.26 15.36 10.15
N LYS A 315 -20.38 15.82 11.05
CA LYS A 315 -19.56 17.01 10.76
C LYS A 315 -18.66 16.72 9.58
N TYR A 316 -18.06 15.54 9.51
CA TYR A 316 -17.23 15.15 8.38
C TYR A 316 -18.04 15.02 7.09
N ASP A 317 -19.21 14.38 7.13
CA ASP A 317 -20.13 14.31 5.98
C ASP A 317 -20.53 15.71 5.47
N ALA A 318 -20.64 16.68 6.38
CA ALA A 318 -20.97 18.07 6.05
C ALA A 318 -19.77 18.91 5.59
N MET A 319 -18.53 18.44 5.76
CA MET A 319 -17.35 19.17 5.31
C MET A 319 -17.27 19.12 3.77
N PRO A 320 -17.19 20.27 3.08
CA PRO A 320 -16.99 20.27 1.64
C PRO A 320 -15.66 19.59 1.33
N ASN A 321 -15.69 18.63 0.39
CA ASN A 321 -14.54 17.84 -0.05
C ASN A 321 -14.00 16.81 0.98
N CYS A 322 -14.73 16.48 2.04
CA CYS A 322 -14.35 15.37 2.90
C CYS A 322 -14.68 14.04 2.21
N ARG A 323 -13.64 13.33 1.78
CA ARG A 323 -13.76 12.03 1.09
C ARG A 323 -13.02 10.90 1.83
N GLY A 324 -13.10 10.94 3.16
CA GLY A 324 -12.60 9.93 4.09
C GLY A 324 -11.23 10.23 4.69
N ILE A 325 -10.25 10.63 3.87
CA ILE A 325 -8.91 11.01 4.37
C ILE A 325 -8.87 12.53 4.62
N ILE A 326 -8.70 12.93 5.88
CA ILE A 326 -8.72 14.34 6.30
C ILE A 326 -7.30 14.81 6.60
N LEU A 327 -6.81 15.81 5.85
CA LEU A 327 -5.42 16.28 5.86
C LEU A 327 -5.24 17.76 6.21
N SER A 328 -6.23 18.37 6.87
CA SER A 328 -6.21 19.80 7.18
C SER A 328 -5.00 20.20 8.06
N ASP A 329 -4.64 21.48 8.04
CA ASP A 329 -3.71 22.06 9.03
C ASP A 329 -2.28 21.48 9.02
N ASN A 330 -1.81 21.03 7.85
CA ASN A 330 -0.42 20.62 7.65
C ASN A 330 0.37 21.75 6.93
N PRO A 331 1.02 22.68 7.67
CA PRO A 331 1.67 23.84 7.07
C PRO A 331 2.91 23.51 6.23
N GLY A 332 3.46 22.30 6.38
CA GLY A 332 4.58 21.80 5.58
C GLY A 332 4.19 21.35 4.16
N ILE A 333 2.89 21.19 3.89
CA ILE A 333 2.38 20.88 2.55
C ILE A 333 2.27 22.18 1.77
N THR A 334 3.13 22.33 0.77
CA THR A 334 3.18 23.50 -0.11
C THR A 334 2.01 23.48 -1.11
N PRO A 335 1.82 24.54 -1.92
CA PRO A 335 0.83 24.51 -3.00
C PRO A 335 1.04 23.37 -4.01
N VAL A 336 2.26 22.86 -4.17
CA VAL A 336 2.53 21.69 -5.04
C VAL A 336 2.00 20.41 -4.40
N GLY A 337 2.21 20.24 -3.09
CA GLY A 337 1.62 19.14 -2.32
C GLY A 337 0.08 19.20 -2.29
N GLN A 338 -0.51 20.38 -2.10
CA GLN A 338 -1.97 20.54 -2.17
C GLN A 338 -2.52 20.17 -3.56
N ARG A 339 -1.78 20.53 -4.61
CA ARG A 339 -2.14 20.19 -5.98
C ARG A 339 -2.11 18.67 -6.23
N VAL A 340 -1.09 17.95 -5.73
CA VAL A 340 -1.02 16.48 -5.93
C VAL A 340 -2.17 15.76 -5.23
N LEU A 341 -2.57 16.24 -4.05
CA LEU A 341 -3.72 15.70 -3.31
C LEU A 341 -5.03 15.95 -4.08
N LYS A 342 -5.20 17.17 -4.62
CA LYS A 342 -6.36 17.50 -5.45
C LYS A 342 -6.44 16.65 -6.72
N GLU A 343 -5.33 16.52 -7.45
CA GLU A 343 -5.27 15.69 -8.66
C GLU A 343 -5.52 14.20 -8.35
N ALA A 344 -5.17 13.71 -7.15
CA ALA A 344 -5.47 12.35 -6.70
C ALA A 344 -6.96 12.15 -6.41
N GLU A 345 -7.62 13.13 -5.78
CA GLU A 345 -9.07 13.12 -5.57
C GLU A 345 -9.84 13.15 -6.91
N GLU A 346 -9.42 14.01 -7.84
CA GLU A 346 -9.99 14.06 -9.20
C GLU A 346 -9.83 12.73 -9.92
N ARG A 347 -8.65 12.10 -9.81
CA ARG A 347 -8.39 10.78 -10.39
C ARG A 347 -9.30 9.69 -9.80
N ARG A 348 -9.54 9.71 -8.49
CA ARG A 348 -10.49 8.79 -7.83
C ARG A 348 -11.92 8.98 -8.35
N ASP A 349 -12.36 10.23 -8.47
CA ASP A 349 -13.70 10.56 -9.00
C ASP A 349 -13.84 10.09 -10.47
N GLU A 350 -12.80 10.25 -11.30
CA GLU A 350 -12.76 9.74 -12.68
C GLU A 350 -12.86 8.22 -12.76
N ASP A 351 -12.14 7.50 -11.90
CA ASP A 351 -12.18 6.04 -11.85
C ASP A 351 -13.57 5.54 -11.42
N ALA A 352 -14.18 6.17 -10.41
CA ALA A 352 -15.54 5.85 -9.98
C ALA A 352 -16.56 6.08 -11.12
N ALA A 353 -16.49 7.21 -11.81
CA ALA A 353 -17.37 7.52 -12.94
C ALA A 353 -17.20 6.55 -14.12
N ARG A 354 -15.96 6.12 -14.39
CA ARG A 354 -15.67 5.14 -15.45
C ARG A 354 -16.26 3.78 -15.13
N VAL A 355 -16.22 3.36 -13.87
CA VAL A 355 -16.83 2.11 -13.43
C VAL A 355 -18.35 2.18 -13.60
N GLU A 356 -18.98 3.29 -13.20
CA GLU A 356 -20.43 3.52 -13.40
C GLU A 356 -20.83 3.51 -14.89
N GLU A 357 -20.01 4.09 -15.78
CA GLU A 357 -20.23 4.07 -17.23
C GLU A 357 -20.22 2.63 -17.80
N LEU A 358 -19.30 1.78 -17.34
CA LEU A 358 -19.21 0.38 -17.77
C LEU A 358 -20.44 -0.44 -17.37
N PHE A 359 -21.04 -0.15 -16.20
CA PHE A 359 -22.23 -0.86 -15.72
C PHE A 359 -23.53 -0.34 -16.34
N THR A 360 -23.65 0.97 -16.57
CA THR A 360 -24.87 1.58 -17.12
C THR A 360 -25.01 1.35 -18.62
N ASN A 361 -23.89 1.29 -19.36
CA ASN A 361 -23.88 1.08 -20.81
C ASN A 361 -23.72 -0.39 -21.19
N GLY A 362 -24.48 -1.32 -20.58
CA GLY A 362 -24.43 -2.78 -20.81
C GLY A 362 -24.53 -3.30 -22.27
N GLN A 363 -24.51 -2.42 -23.27
CA GLN A 363 -24.05 -2.72 -24.62
C GLN A 363 -22.68 -2.08 -24.81
N GLY A 364 -21.63 -2.90 -24.70
CA GLY A 364 -20.29 -2.56 -25.16
C GLY A 364 -20.33 -2.17 -26.64
N ARG A 365 -20.61 -0.89 -26.92
CA ARG A 365 -20.37 -0.29 -28.21
C ARG A 365 -18.86 -0.36 -28.37
N ARG A 366 -18.41 -1.38 -29.10
CA ARG A 366 -17.04 -1.52 -29.61
C ARG A 366 -16.70 -0.23 -30.34
N ARG A 367 -16.23 0.78 -29.62
CA ARG A 367 -15.29 1.74 -30.17
C ARG A 367 -13.97 0.97 -30.18
N SER A 368 -13.79 0.23 -31.27
CA SER A 368 -12.49 -0.21 -31.74
C SER A 368 -11.64 1.03 -31.99
N SER A 369 -11.08 1.61 -30.92
CA SER A 369 -9.82 2.32 -31.03
C SER A 369 -8.75 1.23 -31.02
N ALA A 370 -8.31 0.84 -32.22
CA ALA A 370 -7.06 0.13 -32.38
C ALA A 370 -5.97 0.99 -31.74
N VAL A 371 -5.60 0.67 -30.50
CA VAL A 371 -4.40 1.18 -29.86
C VAL A 371 -3.29 0.24 -30.30
N SER A 372 -2.57 0.62 -31.34
CA SER A 372 -1.26 0.04 -31.58
C SER A 372 -0.35 0.47 -30.45
N ASP A 373 0.10 -0.52 -29.70
CA ASP A 373 1.13 -0.44 -28.68
C ASP A 373 2.42 0.09 -29.32
N MET A 374 2.68 1.39 -29.18
CA MET A 374 3.95 2.00 -29.58
C MET A 374 4.77 2.23 -28.32
N SER A 375 5.74 1.33 -28.13
CA SER A 375 6.85 1.49 -27.22
C SER A 375 7.57 2.82 -27.47
N ILE A 376 7.91 3.50 -26.38
CA ILE A 376 8.66 4.77 -26.37
C ILE A 376 10.14 4.45 -26.64
N GLU A 377 10.48 4.12 -27.88
CA GLU A 377 11.86 4.10 -28.39
C GLU A 377 11.87 4.37 -29.90
N ASP A 378 11.57 5.60 -30.33
CA ASP A 378 12.29 6.27 -31.43
C ASP A 378 11.72 7.67 -31.67
N LEU A 379 12.43 8.71 -31.24
CA LEU A 379 12.24 10.06 -31.78
C LEU A 379 13.61 10.56 -32.25
N SER A 380 14.09 9.94 -33.32
CA SER A 380 15.15 10.47 -34.15
C SER A 380 14.59 10.94 -35.50
N TRP A 381 14.58 12.26 -35.67
CA TRP A 381 14.74 13.01 -36.91
C TRP A 381 14.48 12.29 -38.26
N ARG A 382 13.48 12.77 -39.00
CA ARG A 382 13.63 12.97 -40.44
C ARG A 382 12.73 14.09 -40.97
N ASN A 383 13.38 15.20 -41.30
CA ASN A 383 12.89 16.18 -42.24
C ASN A 383 13.16 15.70 -43.68
N SER A 384 12.25 16.09 -44.57
CA SER A 384 12.43 16.38 -46.00
C SER A 384 11.91 15.38 -47.04
N ILE A 385 11.21 16.01 -48.02
CA ILE A 385 10.82 15.59 -49.38
C ILE A 385 9.46 14.85 -49.44
N GLY A 386 8.39 15.29 -50.11
CA GLY A 386 8.10 16.46 -50.95
C GLY A 386 6.94 16.15 -51.91
N ARG A 387 5.99 17.09 -52.11
CA ARG A 387 5.05 17.28 -53.27
C ARG A 387 4.08 16.11 -53.60
N THR A 388 2.78 16.25 -53.94
CA THR A 388 2.01 17.21 -54.76
C THR A 388 0.49 16.96 -54.59
N GLY A 389 -0.35 18.02 -54.60
CA GLY A 389 -1.76 18.07 -55.08
C GLY A 389 -2.81 17.18 -54.37
N THR A 390 -4.05 17.55 -54.07
CA THR A 390 -4.99 18.54 -54.60
C THR A 390 -6.24 18.59 -53.68
N LYS A 391 -6.82 19.79 -53.54
CA LYS A 391 -8.26 20.12 -53.37
C LYS A 391 -9.05 19.67 -52.12
N ASP A 392 -9.37 20.68 -51.32
CA ASP A 392 -10.70 21.03 -50.79
C ASP A 392 -11.58 19.96 -50.13
N GLY A 393 -11.57 19.92 -48.79
CA GLY A 393 -12.50 19.19 -47.91
C GLY A 393 -12.23 19.51 -46.42
N PRO A 394 -13.22 19.48 -45.51
CA PRO A 394 -13.31 20.42 -44.38
C PRO A 394 -12.33 20.12 -43.24
N ALA A 395 -11.33 20.98 -43.09
CA ALA A 395 -10.24 20.89 -42.11
C ALA A 395 -10.59 21.34 -40.69
N ASN A 396 -11.81 21.07 -40.18
CA ASN A 396 -12.20 21.53 -38.83
C ASN A 396 -12.69 20.46 -37.86
N LEU A 397 -12.81 19.18 -38.26
CA LEU A 397 -13.24 18.11 -37.35
C LEU A 397 -12.07 17.30 -36.75
N GLU A 398 -10.93 17.20 -37.45
CA GLU A 398 -9.75 16.48 -36.93
C GLU A 398 -8.92 17.32 -35.94
N SER A 399 -8.94 18.65 -36.06
CA SER A 399 -8.24 19.58 -35.15
C SER A 399 -8.81 19.56 -33.73
N TRP A 400 -10.14 19.42 -33.60
CA TRP A 400 -10.80 19.26 -32.30
C TRP A 400 -10.53 17.88 -31.70
N SER A 401 -10.54 16.80 -32.48
CA SER A 401 -10.23 15.46 -31.95
C SER A 401 -8.76 15.34 -31.50
N ALA A 402 -7.81 16.02 -32.17
CA ALA A 402 -6.41 16.03 -31.77
C ALA A 402 -6.15 16.91 -30.53
N ARG A 403 -6.81 18.08 -30.42
CA ARG A 403 -6.74 18.92 -29.21
C ARG A 403 -7.40 18.26 -28.01
N SER A 404 -8.57 17.66 -28.18
CA SER A 404 -9.24 16.89 -27.10
C SER A 404 -8.43 15.67 -26.70
N ARG A 405 -7.82 14.93 -27.63
CA ARG A 405 -6.91 13.82 -27.28
C ARG A 405 -5.66 14.29 -26.55
N LYS A 406 -5.10 15.45 -26.92
CA LYS A 406 -3.94 16.03 -26.25
C LYS A 406 -4.30 16.55 -24.84
N LEU A 407 -5.47 17.14 -24.67
CA LEU A 407 -6.01 17.58 -23.37
C LEU A 407 -6.29 16.38 -22.46
N LEU A 408 -6.98 15.34 -22.95
CA LEU A 408 -7.25 14.11 -22.19
C LEU A 408 -5.97 13.37 -21.78
N ASN A 409 -4.94 13.38 -22.63
CA ASN A 409 -3.64 12.84 -22.23
C ASN A 409 -2.94 13.72 -21.20
N ASP A 410 -3.01 15.05 -21.31
CA ASP A 410 -2.34 15.96 -20.36
C ASP A 410 -2.99 15.91 -18.95
N GLU A 411 -4.31 15.70 -18.87
CA GLU A 411 -5.03 15.48 -17.61
C GLU A 411 -4.67 14.12 -16.99
N ARG A 412 -4.65 13.03 -17.77
CA ARG A 412 -4.28 11.69 -17.28
C ARG A 412 -2.87 11.61 -16.70
N TYR A 413 -1.93 12.39 -17.25
CA TYR A 413 -0.55 12.43 -16.77
C TYR A 413 -0.29 13.58 -15.78
N SER A 414 -1.30 14.36 -15.40
CA SER A 414 -1.14 15.51 -14.52
C SER A 414 -0.65 15.10 -13.13
N LEU A 415 -1.34 14.13 -12.52
CA LEU A 415 -1.00 13.56 -11.21
C LEU A 415 0.43 13.02 -11.17
N ASP A 416 0.81 12.19 -12.14
CA ASP A 416 2.15 11.61 -12.20
C ASP A 416 3.23 12.67 -12.46
N ARG A 417 2.93 13.72 -13.24
CA ARG A 417 3.83 14.85 -13.43
C ARG A 417 4.03 15.63 -12.13
N THR A 418 2.97 15.84 -11.36
CA THR A 418 3.05 16.54 -10.06
C THR A 418 3.79 15.69 -9.02
N ARG A 419 3.51 14.38 -8.94
CA ARG A 419 4.30 13.42 -8.11
C ARG A 419 5.78 13.47 -8.48
N ALA A 420 6.10 13.38 -9.77
CA ALA A 420 7.48 13.45 -10.27
C ALA A 420 8.18 14.78 -9.93
N LYS A 421 7.44 15.89 -9.94
CA LYS A 421 7.95 17.21 -9.55
C LYS A 421 8.30 17.25 -8.06
N ILE A 422 7.43 16.73 -7.20
CA ILE A 422 7.69 16.62 -5.76
C ILE A 422 8.93 15.74 -5.53
N GLN A 423 8.99 14.56 -6.16
CA GLN A 423 10.14 13.66 -6.06
C GLN A 423 11.46 14.36 -6.38
N LEU A 424 11.51 15.08 -7.50
CA LEU A 424 12.72 15.77 -7.91
C LEU A 424 13.11 16.89 -6.93
N SER A 425 12.13 17.62 -6.38
CA SER A 425 12.38 18.65 -5.36
C SER A 425 12.94 18.04 -4.08
N VAL A 426 12.30 16.97 -3.59
CA VAL A 426 12.72 16.28 -2.36
C VAL A 426 14.09 15.64 -2.52
N LEU A 427 14.36 14.97 -3.65
CA LEU A 427 15.67 14.41 -3.94
C LEU A 427 16.77 15.48 -3.97
N ARG A 428 16.46 16.69 -4.46
CA ARG A 428 17.41 17.81 -4.47
C ARG A 428 17.68 18.38 -3.09
N GLU A 429 16.67 18.44 -2.24
CA GLU A 429 16.78 19.07 -0.92
C GLU A 429 17.30 18.11 0.17
N LYS A 430 16.84 16.85 0.13
CA LYS A 430 17.03 15.86 1.20
C LYS A 430 17.76 14.59 0.73
N GLY A 431 18.02 14.45 -0.57
CA GLY A 431 18.62 13.24 -1.14
C GLY A 431 17.72 12.01 -1.07
N VAL A 432 18.30 10.83 -1.26
CA VAL A 432 17.56 9.55 -1.18
C VAL A 432 17.18 9.17 0.24
N GLY A 433 17.87 9.73 1.25
CA GLY A 433 17.57 9.51 2.66
C GLY A 433 16.23 10.10 3.11
N ALA A 434 15.58 10.90 2.27
CA ALA A 434 14.25 11.45 2.53
C ALA A 434 13.16 10.37 2.64
N SER A 435 13.34 9.22 2.00
CA SER A 435 12.40 8.10 1.98
C SER A 435 13.13 6.79 2.28
N LEU A 436 12.50 5.94 3.10
CA LEU A 436 13.02 4.60 3.40
C LEU A 436 13.11 3.77 2.11
N LEU A 437 12.06 3.78 1.30
CA LEU A 437 11.98 3.04 0.05
C LEU A 437 13.05 3.50 -0.94
N TRP A 438 13.24 4.81 -1.13
CA TRP A 438 14.24 5.32 -2.07
C TRP A 438 15.66 4.93 -1.67
N SER A 439 15.99 5.12 -0.39
CA SER A 439 17.28 4.74 0.18
C SER A 439 17.55 3.23 -0.01
N ARG A 440 16.54 2.39 0.26
CA ARG A 440 16.65 0.93 0.09
C ARG A 440 16.79 0.52 -1.37
N VAL A 441 15.94 1.03 -2.26
CA VAL A 441 16.00 0.75 -3.70
C VAL A 441 17.38 1.10 -4.26
N MET A 442 17.91 2.26 -3.91
CA MET A 442 19.23 2.69 -4.39
C MET A 442 20.37 1.86 -3.80
N ARG A 443 20.29 1.47 -2.52
CA ARG A 443 21.23 0.52 -1.91
C ARG A 443 21.22 -0.83 -2.64
N LEU A 444 20.04 -1.36 -2.95
CA LEU A 444 19.91 -2.63 -3.68
C LEU A 444 20.46 -2.53 -5.10
N VAL A 445 20.23 -1.41 -5.80
CA VAL A 445 20.82 -1.14 -7.11
C VAL A 445 22.35 -1.14 -7.02
N VAL A 446 22.92 -0.43 -6.04
CA VAL A 446 24.36 -0.34 -5.82
C VAL A 446 24.98 -1.71 -5.54
N VAL A 447 24.41 -2.47 -4.60
CA VAL A 447 24.88 -3.82 -4.30
C VAL A 447 24.77 -4.71 -5.53
N SER A 448 23.68 -4.57 -6.28
CA SER A 448 23.48 -5.39 -7.48
C SER A 448 24.52 -5.09 -8.56
N ARG A 449 24.87 -3.82 -8.75
CA ARG A 449 25.93 -3.41 -9.68
C ARG A 449 27.31 -3.86 -9.20
N ALA A 450 27.59 -3.78 -7.91
CA ALA A 450 28.86 -4.25 -7.35
C ALA A 450 29.10 -5.73 -7.64
N ILE A 451 28.07 -6.58 -7.46
CA ILE A 451 28.15 -8.02 -7.75
C ILE A 451 28.36 -8.27 -9.25
N LEU A 452 27.63 -7.55 -10.12
CA LEU A 452 27.76 -7.69 -11.57
C LEU A 452 29.16 -7.28 -12.09
N LEU A 453 29.80 -6.34 -11.41
CA LEU A 453 31.10 -5.81 -11.81
C LEU A 453 32.28 -6.51 -11.12
N ASP A 454 32.05 -7.56 -10.31
CA ASP A 454 33.05 -8.19 -9.42
C ASP A 454 33.80 -7.17 -8.56
N TYR A 455 33.07 -6.17 -8.09
CA TYR A 455 33.67 -5.14 -7.26
C TYR A 455 34.02 -5.74 -5.90
N SER A 456 35.33 -5.87 -5.65
CA SER A 456 35.90 -6.43 -4.42
C SER A 456 36.28 -5.38 -3.37
N GLY A 457 36.10 -4.08 -3.70
CA GLY A 457 36.35 -2.99 -2.76
C GLY A 457 35.25 -2.85 -1.71
N PRO A 458 35.51 -2.10 -0.61
CA PRO A 458 34.49 -1.80 0.38
C PRO A 458 33.36 -0.99 -0.26
N ILE A 459 32.12 -1.50 -0.19
CA ILE A 459 30.92 -0.73 -0.56
C ILE A 459 30.63 0.22 0.59
N ARG A 460 31.09 1.47 0.49
CA ARG A 460 30.75 2.51 1.45
C ARG A 460 29.38 3.08 1.11
N LEU A 461 28.39 2.69 1.89
CA LEU A 461 27.05 3.26 1.86
C LEU A 461 27.02 4.39 2.89
N ASP A 462 27.67 5.52 2.60
CA ASP A 462 27.59 6.67 3.50
C ASP A 462 26.15 7.20 3.46
N GLY A 463 25.54 7.31 4.64
CA GLY A 463 24.09 7.41 4.88
C GLY A 463 23.32 8.62 4.35
N ALA A 464 23.81 9.28 3.30
CA ALA A 464 23.10 10.33 2.56
C ALA A 464 22.98 10.03 1.06
N GLU A 465 23.97 9.36 0.45
CA GLU A 465 23.94 8.97 -0.95
C GLU A 465 24.68 7.64 -1.14
N PRO A 466 24.01 6.56 -1.60
CA PRO A 466 24.66 5.31 -1.94
C PRO A 466 25.44 5.53 -3.25
N THR A 467 26.65 6.04 -3.14
CA THR A 467 27.59 6.14 -4.24
C THR A 467 28.58 4.98 -4.14
N LEU A 468 28.66 4.18 -5.21
CA LEU A 468 29.82 3.31 -5.40
C LEU A 468 31.03 4.19 -5.70
N GLN A 469 31.79 4.55 -4.67
CA GLN A 469 33.16 5.03 -4.89
C GLN A 469 34.02 3.84 -5.30
N ILE A 470 34.01 3.53 -6.59
CA ILE A 470 34.92 2.56 -7.19
C ILE A 470 36.29 3.24 -7.24
N ASP A 471 37.14 2.95 -6.25
CA ASP A 471 38.53 3.38 -6.29
C ASP A 471 39.24 2.56 -7.38
N MET A 472 39.29 3.11 -8.61
CA MET A 472 39.85 2.41 -9.77
C MET A 472 41.36 2.14 -9.65
N ARG A 473 42.02 2.53 -8.55
CA ARG A 473 43.43 2.26 -8.30
C ARG A 473 43.73 0.78 -8.05
N ASP A 474 42.83 0.03 -7.41
CA ASP A 474 43.14 -1.34 -6.97
C ASP A 474 42.83 -2.43 -8.02
N CYS A 475 42.09 -2.11 -9.08
CA CYS A 475 41.84 -3.04 -10.19
C CYS A 475 43.09 -3.29 -11.06
N SER A 476 44.17 -2.54 -10.87
CA SER A 476 45.43 -2.69 -11.60
C SER A 476 46.37 -3.77 -11.04
N ALA A 477 46.07 -4.34 -9.88
CA ALA A 477 46.97 -5.29 -9.20
C ALA A 477 46.80 -6.77 -9.62
N ARG A 478 45.92 -7.10 -10.58
CA ARG A 478 45.66 -8.50 -10.99
C ARG A 478 45.98 -8.88 -12.44
N SER A 479 46.85 -8.13 -13.12
CA SER A 479 47.48 -8.59 -14.37
C SER A 479 49.00 -8.56 -14.26
N SER A 480 49.56 -9.71 -13.85
CA SER A 480 50.96 -10.04 -14.02
C SER A 480 51.18 -10.56 -15.44
N LEU A 481 51.73 -9.71 -16.32
CA LEU A 481 52.99 -9.92 -17.06
C LEU A 481 53.10 -8.89 -18.21
N ASP A 482 54.26 -8.22 -18.22
CA ASP A 482 54.86 -7.40 -19.27
C ASP A 482 54.04 -6.26 -19.90
N SER A 483 54.30 -5.04 -19.41
CA SER A 483 54.78 -3.95 -20.27
C SER A 483 55.19 -2.75 -19.42
N THR A 484 56.42 -2.33 -19.59
CA THR A 484 57.07 -1.19 -18.94
C THR A 484 56.45 0.12 -19.43
N PHE A 485 55.89 0.96 -18.56
CA PHE A 485 55.88 2.42 -18.76
C PHE A 485 55.85 3.16 -17.42
N ARG A 486 56.97 3.83 -17.10
CA ARG A 486 57.05 4.87 -16.06
C ARG A 486 56.46 6.16 -16.62
N MET A 487 55.64 6.86 -15.82
CA MET A 487 55.60 8.33 -15.81
C MET A 487 55.43 8.85 -14.37
N SER A 488 56.23 9.85 -14.04
CA SER A 488 56.26 10.63 -12.80
C SER A 488 55.03 11.54 -12.64
N PRO A 489 54.77 12.08 -11.43
CA PRO A 489 53.58 12.85 -11.13
C PRO A 489 53.80 14.31 -11.54
N ASP A 490 52.99 14.80 -12.47
CA ASP A 490 52.53 16.18 -12.58
C ASP A 490 51.65 16.31 -13.83
N THR A 491 50.32 16.12 -13.69
CA THR A 491 49.35 16.52 -14.73
C THR A 491 47.94 16.68 -14.13
N PRO A 492 47.15 17.69 -14.57
CA PRO A 492 45.93 18.18 -13.90
C PRO A 492 44.68 17.39 -14.37
N PRO A 493 43.44 17.73 -13.95
CA PRO A 493 42.32 16.78 -13.97
C PRO A 493 41.93 16.41 -15.41
N ALA A 494 41.81 15.10 -15.65
CA ALA A 494 41.48 14.55 -16.96
C ALA A 494 40.09 15.01 -17.41
N THR A 495 40.01 15.49 -18.66
CA THR A 495 38.78 15.87 -19.35
C THR A 495 37.91 14.65 -19.69
N ASN A 496 36.59 14.86 -19.72
CA ASN A 496 35.53 13.84 -19.96
C ASN A 496 35.77 12.92 -21.18
N ASP A 497 36.57 13.34 -22.15
CA ASP A 497 36.94 12.54 -23.32
C ASP A 497 37.74 11.29 -22.95
N ALA A 498 38.53 11.30 -21.87
CA ALA A 498 39.36 10.16 -21.47
C ALA A 498 38.54 9.01 -20.87
N LEU A 499 37.42 9.31 -20.19
CA LEU A 499 36.47 8.32 -19.68
C LEU A 499 35.62 7.72 -20.81
N SER A 500 35.18 8.56 -21.75
CA SER A 500 34.43 8.13 -22.94
C SER A 500 35.27 7.19 -23.82
N LYS A 501 36.57 7.47 -23.99
CA LYS A 501 37.49 6.62 -24.76
C LYS A 501 37.77 5.27 -24.10
N LYS A 502 37.95 5.22 -22.78
CA LYS A 502 38.14 3.96 -22.02
C LYS A 502 36.92 3.04 -22.05
N VAL A 503 35.71 3.58 -22.18
CA VAL A 503 34.48 2.80 -22.34
C VAL A 503 34.27 2.36 -23.80
N SER A 504 34.78 3.13 -24.76
CA SER A 504 34.75 2.76 -26.19
C SER A 504 35.64 1.56 -26.52
N ASP A 505 36.72 1.35 -25.74
CA ASP A 505 37.63 0.20 -25.87
C ASP A 505 37.08 -1.09 -25.21
N LEU A 506 35.98 -1.01 -24.46
CA LEU A 506 35.19 -2.18 -24.10
C LEU A 506 34.34 -2.58 -25.32
N ASP A 507 34.87 -3.47 -26.15
CA ASP A 507 34.14 -4.00 -27.30
C ASP A 507 32.85 -4.71 -26.85
N LEU A 508 31.73 -4.00 -27.00
CA LEU A 508 30.39 -4.45 -26.63
C LEU A 508 29.59 -4.95 -27.84
N SER A 509 30.24 -5.18 -28.99
CA SER A 509 29.59 -5.52 -30.26
C SER A 509 29.65 -7.01 -30.62
N ALA A 510 29.38 -7.92 -29.69
CA ALA A 510 29.31 -9.36 -29.99
C ALA A 510 27.86 -9.83 -30.20
N THR A 511 27.31 -9.62 -31.39
CA THR A 511 26.16 -10.37 -31.93
C THR A 511 26.62 -11.16 -33.15
N GLY A 512 27.04 -12.41 -32.95
CA GLY A 512 27.35 -13.35 -34.02
C GLY A 512 27.63 -14.76 -33.46
N PRO A 513 27.10 -15.84 -34.06
CA PRO A 513 27.34 -17.19 -33.60
C PRO A 513 28.67 -17.68 -34.18
N THR A 514 29.72 -17.73 -33.37
CA THR A 514 30.97 -18.41 -33.74
C THR A 514 31.35 -19.41 -32.67
N GLN A 515 31.30 -20.69 -33.05
CA GLN A 515 31.85 -21.81 -32.31
C GLN A 515 33.37 -21.71 -32.31
N GLY A 516 33.98 -21.76 -31.12
CA GLY A 516 35.45 -21.84 -30.96
C GLY A 516 35.94 -20.99 -29.80
N ALA A 517 35.86 -21.54 -28.58
CA ALA A 517 36.31 -20.89 -27.36
C ALA A 517 37.82 -20.56 -27.38
N PRO A 518 38.18 -19.42 -26.80
CA PRO A 518 39.07 -19.48 -25.65
C PRO A 518 38.40 -18.79 -24.46
N ASN A 519 38.21 -19.56 -23.38
CA ASN A 519 37.81 -19.15 -22.03
C ASN A 519 37.12 -17.78 -21.96
N GLY A 520 35.84 -17.78 -22.31
CA GLY A 520 34.94 -16.69 -21.97
C GLY A 520 35.10 -16.43 -20.48
N ARG A 521 35.70 -15.31 -20.13
CA ARG A 521 35.66 -14.80 -18.76
C ARG A 521 34.18 -14.67 -18.46
N ASN A 522 33.66 -15.65 -17.71
CA ASN A 522 32.32 -15.62 -17.15
C ASN A 522 32.17 -14.23 -16.55
N VAL A 523 31.28 -13.43 -17.13
CA VAL A 523 30.98 -12.13 -16.54
C VAL A 523 30.57 -12.43 -15.10
N PRO A 524 31.18 -11.77 -14.12
CA PRO A 524 30.70 -11.82 -12.75
C PRO A 524 29.20 -11.49 -12.77
N GLY A 525 28.35 -12.41 -12.29
CA GLY A 525 26.91 -12.30 -12.47
C GLY A 525 26.20 -13.48 -13.13
N ASN A 526 26.92 -14.54 -13.50
CA ASN A 526 26.33 -15.86 -13.79
C ASN A 526 25.82 -16.60 -12.53
N LEU A 527 25.71 -15.91 -11.39
CA LEU A 527 25.06 -16.49 -10.22
C LEU A 527 23.60 -16.86 -10.56
N PRO A 528 23.12 -18.01 -10.08
CA PRO A 528 21.70 -18.35 -10.15
C PRO A 528 20.82 -17.25 -9.53
N ILE A 529 19.62 -17.05 -10.09
CA ILE A 529 18.69 -15.99 -9.66
C ILE A 529 18.33 -16.09 -8.18
N ASP A 530 18.22 -17.30 -7.64
CA ASP A 530 17.96 -17.57 -6.23
C ASP A 530 19.13 -17.13 -5.33
N VAL A 531 20.37 -17.29 -5.78
CA VAL A 531 21.56 -16.80 -5.08
C VAL A 531 21.59 -15.27 -5.09
N TRP A 532 21.28 -14.65 -6.23
CA TRP A 532 21.12 -13.19 -6.33
C TRP A 532 20.07 -12.65 -5.37
N MET A 533 18.89 -13.27 -5.35
CA MET A 533 17.81 -12.87 -4.44
C MET A 533 18.22 -13.02 -2.98
N LYS A 534 18.95 -14.10 -2.61
CA LYS A 534 19.49 -14.25 -1.26
C LYS A 534 20.48 -13.15 -0.90
N ILE A 535 21.38 -12.77 -1.81
CA ILE A 535 22.34 -11.69 -1.56
C ILE A 535 21.61 -10.34 -1.42
N ILE A 536 20.63 -10.07 -2.29
CA ILE A 536 19.80 -8.86 -2.22
C ILE A 536 19.04 -8.81 -0.89
N LEU A 537 18.43 -9.92 -0.45
CA LEU A 537 17.74 -10.02 0.85
C LEU A 537 18.69 -9.79 2.03
N LEU A 538 19.91 -10.35 1.97
CA LEU A 538 20.94 -10.11 2.98
C LEU A 538 21.38 -8.63 3.00
N ALA A 539 21.43 -7.98 1.83
CA ALA A 539 21.80 -6.57 1.71
C ALA A 539 20.67 -5.60 2.08
N GLU A 540 19.42 -6.04 2.01
CA GLU A 540 18.23 -5.25 2.35
C GLU A 540 18.12 -4.98 3.86
N ASP A 541 18.81 -5.78 4.69
CA ASP A 541 18.68 -5.84 6.15
C ASP A 541 17.23 -6.16 6.59
N SER A 542 16.76 -7.39 6.33
CA SER A 542 15.61 -8.09 6.95
C SER A 542 14.24 -7.41 7.15
N ASP A 543 14.07 -6.13 6.81
CA ASP A 543 12.87 -5.35 7.17
C ASP A 543 11.74 -5.45 6.12
N ASP A 544 11.89 -6.34 5.12
CA ASP A 544 10.93 -6.61 4.02
C ASP A 544 10.36 -5.33 3.38
N LEU A 545 11.21 -4.30 3.24
CA LEU A 545 10.81 -2.97 2.75
C LEU A 545 10.49 -2.98 1.26
N THR A 546 11.12 -3.88 0.50
CA THR A 546 10.85 -4.08 -0.92
C THR A 546 10.08 -5.38 -1.15
N THR A 547 9.21 -5.38 -2.15
CA THR A 547 8.48 -6.59 -2.56
C THR A 547 9.40 -7.51 -3.38
N ARG A 548 9.02 -8.79 -3.50
CA ARG A 548 9.74 -9.73 -4.37
C ARG A 548 9.79 -9.24 -5.83
N SER A 549 8.69 -8.65 -6.33
CA SER A 549 8.65 -8.08 -7.68
C SER A 549 9.61 -6.90 -7.82
N GLN A 550 9.64 -5.98 -6.84
CA GLN A 550 10.62 -4.88 -6.83
C GLN A 550 12.06 -5.39 -6.83
N ARG A 551 12.40 -6.37 -5.97
CA ARG A 551 13.73 -7.00 -5.99
C ARG A 551 14.06 -7.62 -7.34
N LEU A 552 13.09 -8.28 -7.98
CA LEU A 552 13.26 -8.88 -9.29
C LEU A 552 13.48 -7.81 -10.38
N ASN A 553 12.72 -6.72 -10.34
CA ASN A 553 12.87 -5.58 -11.26
C ASN A 553 14.24 -4.91 -11.08
N ILE A 554 14.68 -4.70 -9.84
CA ILE A 554 16.01 -4.18 -9.53
C ILE A 554 17.09 -5.10 -10.08
N PHE A 555 16.96 -6.42 -9.87
CA PHE A 555 17.89 -7.41 -10.41
C PHE A 555 17.93 -7.41 -11.94
N GLN A 556 16.77 -7.48 -12.60
CA GLN A 556 16.68 -7.48 -14.07
C GLN A 556 17.27 -6.19 -14.65
N TRP A 557 16.93 -5.06 -14.04
CA TRP A 557 17.46 -3.77 -14.43
C TRP A 557 18.97 -3.69 -14.21
N ALA A 558 19.48 -4.12 -13.06
CA ALA A 558 20.92 -4.15 -12.75
C ALA A 558 21.71 -5.17 -13.59
N ARG A 559 21.05 -6.17 -14.18
CA ARG A 559 21.68 -7.12 -15.11
C ARG A 559 21.69 -6.64 -16.56
N SER A 560 20.75 -5.78 -16.93
CA SER A 560 20.62 -5.30 -18.30
C SER A 560 21.85 -4.50 -18.73
N ARG A 561 22.47 -4.84 -19.86
CA ARG A 561 23.51 -4.02 -20.48
C ARG A 561 22.93 -2.71 -21.03
N ALA A 562 21.70 -2.75 -21.52
CA ALA A 562 21.01 -1.58 -22.02
C ALA A 562 20.78 -0.53 -20.92
N SER A 563 20.50 -0.96 -19.68
CA SER A 563 20.37 -0.02 -18.55
C SER A 563 21.71 0.66 -18.24
N ILE A 564 22.84 -0.07 -18.26
CA ILE A 564 24.18 0.51 -18.07
C ILE A 564 24.46 1.55 -19.16
N THR A 565 24.25 1.20 -20.42
CA THR A 565 24.46 2.13 -21.53
C THR A 565 23.55 3.35 -21.40
N SER A 566 22.32 3.18 -20.91
CA SER A 566 21.41 4.30 -20.64
C SER A 566 21.94 5.19 -19.52
N GLU A 567 22.38 4.64 -18.39
CA GLU A 567 22.97 5.39 -17.27
C GLU A 567 24.20 6.18 -17.70
N LEU A 568 25.09 5.57 -18.51
CA LEU A 568 26.27 6.23 -19.04
C LEU A 568 25.91 7.46 -19.89
N LYS A 569 24.82 7.40 -20.67
CA LYS A 569 24.32 8.56 -21.42
C LYS A 569 23.81 9.67 -20.51
N TYR A 570 23.32 9.32 -19.31
CA TYR A 570 22.77 10.26 -18.34
C TYR A 570 23.80 10.77 -17.33
N LEU A 571 25.08 10.39 -17.42
CA LEU A 571 26.13 10.87 -16.52
C LEU A 571 26.27 12.41 -16.51
N ALA A 572 25.86 13.08 -17.59
CA ALA A 572 25.84 14.53 -17.67
C ALA A 572 24.62 15.19 -16.97
N GLU A 573 23.60 14.41 -16.61
CA GLU A 573 22.44 14.90 -15.86
C GLU A 573 22.77 15.03 -14.36
N SER A 574 21.94 15.76 -13.62
CA SER A 574 22.12 15.89 -12.16
C SER A 574 21.85 14.56 -11.43
N THR A 575 22.51 14.34 -10.30
CA THR A 575 22.39 13.11 -9.48
C THR A 575 20.94 12.80 -9.12
N GLU A 576 20.13 13.81 -8.83
CA GLU A 576 18.71 13.66 -8.49
C GLU A 576 17.89 13.17 -9.68
N THR A 577 18.21 13.66 -10.89
CA THR A 577 17.52 13.26 -12.12
C THR A 577 17.86 11.82 -12.46
N GLN A 578 19.13 11.45 -12.35
CA GLN A 578 19.60 10.07 -12.52
C GLN A 578 18.90 9.15 -11.51
N THR A 579 18.94 9.51 -10.22
CA THR A 579 18.29 8.76 -9.12
C THR A 579 16.80 8.56 -9.37
N ARG A 580 16.07 9.62 -9.73
CA ARG A 580 14.64 9.53 -10.05
C ARG A 580 14.38 8.57 -11.22
N ARG A 581 15.21 8.60 -12.27
CA ARG A 581 15.08 7.67 -13.41
C ARG A 581 15.30 6.23 -12.98
N VAL A 582 16.30 5.98 -12.14
CA VAL A 582 16.55 4.63 -11.58
C VAL A 582 15.34 4.16 -10.80
N ILE A 583 14.87 4.96 -9.82
CA ILE A 583 13.70 4.65 -9.00
C ILE A 583 12.47 4.36 -9.89
N ALA A 584 12.21 5.19 -10.91
CA ALA A 584 11.10 4.98 -11.83
C ALA A 584 11.25 3.69 -12.66
N LYS A 585 12.46 3.40 -13.18
CA LYS A 585 12.72 2.24 -14.05
C LYS A 585 12.65 0.92 -13.30
N VAL A 586 13.09 0.87 -12.05
CA VAL A 586 13.01 -0.33 -11.22
C VAL A 586 11.64 -0.50 -10.55
N LYS A 587 10.68 0.38 -10.88
CA LYS A 587 9.37 0.48 -10.22
C LYS A 587 9.50 0.62 -8.70
N GLY A 588 10.53 1.32 -8.23
CA GLY A 588 10.85 1.52 -6.82
C GLY A 588 9.86 2.41 -6.07
N LEU A 589 8.75 2.80 -6.69
CA LEU A 589 7.62 3.50 -6.08
C LEU A 589 6.34 2.66 -6.11
N ALA A 590 6.31 1.61 -6.93
CA ALA A 590 5.17 0.72 -7.03
C ALA A 590 5.35 -0.36 -5.97
N TYR A 591 4.67 -0.23 -4.84
CA TYR A 591 4.16 -1.43 -4.22
C TYR A 591 3.09 -1.92 -5.20
N GLU A 592 3.31 -3.07 -5.83
CA GLU A 592 2.26 -3.70 -6.62
C GLU A 592 1.10 -3.95 -5.65
N LEU A 593 0.06 -3.13 -5.80
CA LEU A 593 -1.27 -3.37 -5.23
C LEU A 593 -1.90 -4.53 -6.00
#